data_AF-A0A843CE46-F1
#
_entry.id   AF-A0A843CE46-F1
#
_cell.length_a   1.000
_cell.length_b   1.000
_cell.length_c   1.000
_cell.angle_alpha   90.00
_cell.angle_beta   90.00
_cell.angle_gamma   90.00
#
_symmetry.space_group_name_H-M   'P 1'
#
loop_
_entity.id
_entity.type
_entity.pdbx_description
1 polymer ?
#
loop_
_entity_poly.entity_id
_entity_poly.type
_entity_poly.pdbx_seq_one_letter_code
_entity_poly.pdbx_strand_id
1 'polypeptide(L)'
;GATEIPNDGIDQNCDGVDTPLPVADLYCDGKTIDQLISGNAYNLIDNRDGHLGNKIKGTNNADLILASNSGNDIQAKDGNDCVIGGSDNDKIYTGKGNDQIFARDGNDKIHSGKGNDVISGGAGNDNLQGHEGDDILNGNENDDKIHGGKGNDNINGGTGINQCNGGQGTNNIINCVIKSMDEDSDESED
;
A
#
# COMPACT_ATOMS: atom_id res chain seq x y z
N GLY A 1 38.14 -10.38 -25.77
CA GLY A 1 36.74 -10.33 -26.21
C GLY A 1 35.91 -10.46 -24.98
N ALA A 2 35.33 -9.35 -24.52
CA ALA A 2 34.28 -9.38 -23.51
C ALA A 2 32.97 -9.41 -24.29
N THR A 3 32.19 -10.46 -24.06
CA THR A 3 30.88 -10.66 -24.67
C THR A 3 29.91 -9.70 -24.00
N GLU A 4 29.32 -8.81 -24.79
CA GLU A 4 28.25 -7.90 -24.35
C GLU A 4 27.04 -8.72 -23.90
N ILE A 5 26.50 -8.36 -22.72
CA ILE A 5 25.20 -8.84 -22.25
C ILE A 5 24.13 -8.13 -23.10
N PRO A 6 23.13 -8.83 -23.65
CA PRO A 6 22.09 -8.19 -24.45
C PRO A 6 21.29 -7.23 -23.58
N ASN A 7 21.23 -5.98 -24.02
CA ASN A 7 20.30 -4.96 -23.53
C ASN A 7 18.86 -5.44 -23.82
N ASP A 8 18.20 -6.00 -22.82
CA ASP A 8 16.84 -6.55 -22.90
C ASP A 8 15.75 -5.54 -22.53
N GLY A 9 16.05 -4.24 -22.60
CA GLY A 9 15.01 -3.21 -22.63
C GLY A 9 14.28 -3.03 -21.31
N ILE A 10 14.90 -3.39 -20.18
CA ILE A 10 14.51 -2.82 -18.89
C ILE A 10 14.84 -1.33 -18.99
N ASP A 11 13.80 -0.53 -19.16
CA ASP A 11 13.90 0.91 -19.03
C ASP A 11 14.33 1.24 -17.60
N GLN A 12 15.64 1.42 -17.42
CA GLN A 12 16.25 1.86 -16.16
C GLN A 12 16.07 3.36 -15.93
N ASN A 13 15.26 4.04 -16.75
CA ASN A 13 14.87 5.43 -16.60
C ASN A 13 13.37 5.57 -16.89
N CYS A 14 12.51 5.26 -15.90
CA CYS A 14 11.12 5.73 -15.94
C CYS A 14 11.11 7.22 -16.35
N ASP A 15 10.44 7.46 -17.46
CA ASP A 15 10.61 8.54 -18.39
C ASP A 15 10.00 9.86 -17.89
N GLY A 16 10.79 10.63 -17.16
CA GLY A 16 10.82 12.08 -17.37
C GLY A 16 9.67 12.92 -16.81
N VAL A 17 8.83 12.39 -15.92
CA VAL A 17 7.93 13.20 -15.08
C VAL A 17 7.84 12.60 -13.68
N ASP A 18 8.87 12.77 -12.86
CA ASP A 18 8.64 12.86 -11.42
C ASP A 18 9.88 13.39 -10.70
N THR A 19 9.65 14.34 -9.81
CA THR A 19 10.63 14.74 -8.81
C THR A 19 11.15 13.51 -8.08
N PRO A 20 12.45 13.41 -7.75
CA PRO A 20 12.96 12.26 -7.00
C PRO A 20 12.21 12.15 -5.68
N LEU A 21 11.32 11.16 -5.62
CA LEU A 21 10.54 10.85 -4.43
C LEU A 21 11.51 10.55 -3.28
N PRO A 22 11.18 10.94 -2.04
CA PRO A 22 12.01 10.61 -0.90
C PRO A 22 12.17 9.09 -0.83
N VAL A 23 13.42 8.66 -0.69
CA VAL A 23 13.90 7.26 -0.78
C VAL A 23 13.16 6.30 0.18
N ALA A 24 12.42 6.81 1.17
CA ALA A 24 11.67 6.02 2.14
C ALA A 24 10.51 5.21 1.53
N ASP A 25 9.97 5.64 0.38
CA ASP A 25 8.79 5.01 -0.26
C ASP A 25 9.14 3.90 -1.26
N LEU A 26 10.39 3.41 -1.24
CA LEU A 26 10.89 2.38 -2.15
C LEU A 26 11.41 1.13 -1.43
N TYR A 27 11.00 0.92 -0.18
CA TYR A 27 11.43 -0.21 0.63
C TYR A 27 10.27 -1.14 0.97
N CYS A 28 10.39 -2.40 0.55
CA CYS A 28 9.56 -3.50 1.06
C CYS A 28 10.45 -4.49 1.81
N ASP A 29 10.04 -4.89 3.01
CA ASP A 29 10.85 -5.67 3.97
C ASP A 29 12.24 -5.06 4.22
N GLY A 30 12.32 -3.72 4.19
CA GLY A 30 13.60 -3.00 4.35
C GLY A 30 14.59 -3.21 3.20
N LYS A 31 14.15 -3.69 2.04
CA LYS A 31 14.94 -3.87 0.82
C LYS A 31 14.40 -2.98 -0.29
N THR A 32 15.31 -2.50 -1.14
CA THR A 32 14.87 -1.77 -2.34
C THR A 32 14.15 -2.70 -3.31
N ILE A 33 13.28 -2.15 -4.17
CA ILE A 33 12.61 -2.91 -5.24
C ILE A 33 13.62 -3.72 -6.07
N ASP A 34 14.76 -3.12 -6.46
CA ASP A 34 15.82 -3.82 -7.20
C ASP A 34 16.37 -5.05 -6.47
N GLN A 35 16.51 -4.95 -5.15
CA GLN A 35 16.98 -6.07 -4.31
C GLN A 35 15.92 -7.17 -4.20
N LEU A 36 14.65 -6.82 -4.21
CA LEU A 36 13.54 -7.78 -4.16
C LEU A 36 13.40 -8.55 -5.48
N ILE A 37 13.46 -7.84 -6.61
CA ILE A 37 13.42 -8.43 -7.95
C ILE A 37 14.61 -9.37 -8.15
N SER A 38 15.81 -8.95 -7.75
CA SER A 38 17.02 -9.77 -7.88
C SER A 38 17.04 -11.00 -6.94
N GLY A 39 16.28 -10.95 -5.85
CA GLY A 39 16.27 -11.98 -4.80
C GLY A 39 15.28 -13.12 -5.03
N ASN A 40 14.36 -13.02 -6.00
CA ASN A 40 13.24 -13.97 -6.21
C ASN A 40 12.44 -14.28 -4.94
N ALA A 41 12.36 -13.33 -4.00
CA ALA A 41 11.63 -13.52 -2.75
C ALA A 41 10.11 -13.38 -2.93
N TYR A 42 9.71 -12.70 -4.00
CA TYR A 42 8.34 -12.36 -4.34
C TYR A 42 8.02 -12.82 -5.77
N ASN A 43 6.75 -13.11 -6.03
CA ASN A 43 6.25 -13.21 -7.38
C ASN A 43 6.01 -11.79 -7.94
N LEU A 44 6.80 -11.40 -8.95
CA LEU A 44 6.75 -10.05 -9.50
C LEU A 44 5.56 -9.89 -10.46
N ILE A 45 4.75 -8.87 -10.21
CA ILE A 45 3.70 -8.38 -11.08
C ILE A 45 4.00 -6.91 -11.39
N ASP A 46 4.66 -6.67 -12.52
CA ASP A 46 4.98 -5.33 -12.99
C ASP A 46 3.93 -4.89 -14.01
N ASN A 47 3.19 -3.83 -13.71
CA ASN A 47 2.18 -3.21 -14.56
C ASN A 47 2.41 -1.70 -14.70
N ARG A 48 3.66 -1.24 -14.54
CA ARG A 48 3.94 0.21 -14.57
C ARG A 48 3.63 0.86 -15.92
N ASP A 49 3.76 0.13 -17.01
CA ASP A 49 3.38 0.54 -18.37
C ASP A 49 1.88 0.33 -18.68
N GLY A 50 1.10 -0.19 -17.72
CA GLY A 50 -0.33 -0.44 -17.85
C GLY A 50 -0.72 -1.60 -18.78
N HIS A 51 0.21 -2.50 -19.14
CA HIS A 51 -0.08 -3.58 -20.11
C HIS A 51 -1.10 -4.61 -19.62
N LEU A 52 -1.34 -4.71 -18.31
CA LEU A 52 -2.39 -5.52 -17.69
C LEU A 52 -3.71 -4.76 -17.52
N GLY A 53 -3.74 -3.48 -17.91
CA GLY A 53 -4.84 -2.55 -17.62
C GLY A 53 -4.95 -2.27 -16.12
N ASN A 54 -6.11 -1.75 -15.69
CA ASN A 54 -6.29 -1.27 -14.32
C ASN A 54 -6.78 -2.35 -13.35
N LYS A 55 -6.81 -3.63 -13.73
CA LYS A 55 -7.28 -4.73 -12.87
C LYS A 55 -6.15 -5.71 -12.63
N ILE A 56 -5.51 -5.60 -11.48
CA ILE A 56 -4.28 -6.33 -11.15
C ILE A 56 -4.63 -7.39 -10.11
N LYS A 57 -4.18 -8.63 -10.35
CA LYS A 57 -4.46 -9.77 -9.46
C LYS A 57 -3.19 -10.53 -9.13
N GLY A 58 -2.92 -10.65 -7.84
CA GLY A 58 -1.89 -11.48 -7.25
C GLY A 58 -2.23 -12.96 -7.20
N THR A 59 -1.39 -13.68 -6.47
CA THR A 59 -1.43 -15.11 -6.18
C THR A 59 -1.67 -15.33 -4.69
N ASN A 60 -1.61 -16.57 -4.22
CA ASN A 60 -1.70 -16.85 -2.77
C ASN A 60 -0.30 -16.94 -2.13
N ASN A 61 0.73 -16.47 -2.83
CA ASN A 61 2.10 -16.37 -2.35
C ASN A 61 2.45 -14.88 -2.27
N ALA A 62 3.52 -14.56 -1.53
CA ALA A 62 4.07 -13.21 -1.48
C ALA A 62 4.31 -12.65 -2.89
N ASP A 63 3.62 -11.57 -3.22
CA ASP A 63 3.71 -10.85 -4.49
C ASP A 63 4.39 -9.48 -4.31
N LEU A 64 5.14 -9.06 -5.33
CA LEU A 64 5.59 -7.68 -5.49
C LEU A 64 4.79 -7.08 -6.64
N ILE A 65 3.86 -6.19 -6.32
CA ILE A 65 2.96 -5.57 -7.27
C ILE A 65 3.39 -4.12 -7.51
N LEU A 66 3.76 -3.80 -8.75
CA LEU A 66 4.10 -2.46 -9.20
C LEU A 66 3.04 -1.98 -10.19
N ALA A 67 2.10 -1.17 -9.75
CA ALA A 67 0.99 -0.72 -10.58
C ALA A 67 1.31 0.56 -11.37
N SER A 68 0.44 0.90 -12.32
CA SER A 68 0.60 2.07 -13.19
C SER A 68 0.15 3.35 -12.50
N ASN A 69 0.50 4.52 -13.04
CA ASN A 69 0.02 5.82 -12.51
C ASN A 69 -1.46 6.14 -12.85
N SER A 70 -2.24 5.17 -13.33
CA SER A 70 -3.69 5.30 -13.56
C SER A 70 -4.46 4.65 -12.43
N GLY A 71 -5.70 5.06 -12.12
CA GLY A 71 -6.45 4.41 -11.03
C GLY A 71 -6.66 2.89 -11.24
N ASN A 72 -6.14 2.09 -10.33
CA ASN A 72 -6.08 0.62 -10.36
C ASN A 72 -7.06 -0.02 -9.37
N ASP A 73 -7.45 -1.27 -9.66
CA ASP A 73 -8.20 -2.19 -8.80
C ASP A 73 -7.29 -3.41 -8.58
N ILE A 74 -6.63 -3.43 -7.42
CA ILE A 74 -5.57 -4.37 -7.05
C ILE A 74 -6.11 -5.37 -6.03
N GLN A 75 -5.96 -6.65 -6.34
CA GLN A 75 -6.29 -7.77 -5.44
C GLN A 75 -5.05 -8.66 -5.27
N ALA A 76 -4.29 -8.49 -4.18
CA ALA A 76 -3.05 -9.25 -3.96
C ALA A 76 -3.34 -10.69 -3.51
N LYS A 77 -4.28 -10.86 -2.57
CA LYS A 77 -4.94 -12.10 -2.08
C LYS A 77 -4.41 -12.65 -0.76
N ASP A 78 -3.57 -13.67 -0.78
CA ASP A 78 -3.01 -14.27 0.43
C ASP A 78 -1.49 -14.25 0.22
N GLY A 79 -0.70 -14.14 1.28
CA GLY A 79 0.74 -13.96 1.16
C GLY A 79 1.14 -12.66 1.86
N ASN A 80 2.43 -12.52 2.14
CA ASN A 80 2.94 -11.24 2.61
C ASN A 80 3.28 -10.42 1.37
N ASP A 81 2.40 -9.52 1.00
CA ASP A 81 2.47 -8.81 -0.27
C ASP A 81 3.13 -7.44 -0.11
N CYS A 82 3.79 -6.99 -1.17
CA CYS A 82 4.31 -5.64 -1.31
C CYS A 82 3.61 -4.97 -2.49
N VAL A 83 2.84 -3.91 -2.23
CA VAL A 83 2.04 -3.22 -3.24
C VAL A 83 2.45 -1.76 -3.36
N ILE A 84 2.79 -1.34 -4.58
CA ILE A 84 2.98 0.07 -4.97
C ILE A 84 1.80 0.45 -5.88
N GLY A 85 0.93 1.35 -5.41
CA GLY A 85 -0.38 1.68 -6.00
C GLY A 85 -0.30 2.50 -7.29
N GLY A 86 0.33 3.67 -7.29
CA GLY A 86 0.33 4.49 -8.50
C GLY A 86 0.47 5.98 -8.21
N SER A 87 -0.29 6.81 -8.91
CA SER A 87 -0.36 8.26 -8.61
C SER A 87 -1.78 8.81 -8.83
N ASP A 88 -2.75 7.92 -8.98
CA ASP A 88 -4.15 8.20 -9.20
C ASP A 88 -4.96 7.28 -8.29
N ASN A 89 -6.26 7.53 -8.16
CA ASN A 89 -7.09 6.90 -7.14
C ASN A 89 -7.18 5.37 -7.33
N ASP A 90 -6.57 4.65 -6.40
CA ASP A 90 -6.47 3.20 -6.39
C ASP A 90 -7.46 2.56 -5.40
N LYS A 91 -7.80 1.30 -5.70
CA LYS A 91 -8.45 0.39 -4.77
C LYS A 91 -7.53 -0.79 -4.54
N ILE A 92 -7.14 -1.02 -3.29
CA ILE A 92 -6.15 -2.02 -2.93
C ILE A 92 -6.73 -2.95 -1.87
N TYR A 93 -6.72 -4.25 -2.17
CA TYR A 93 -7.11 -5.31 -1.26
C TYR A 93 -5.97 -6.33 -1.19
N THR A 94 -5.31 -6.47 -0.04
CA THR A 94 -4.17 -7.39 0.08
C THR A 94 -4.52 -8.73 0.71
N GLY A 95 -5.49 -8.77 1.62
CA GLY A 95 -6.19 -9.99 2.02
C GLY A 95 -5.61 -10.65 3.27
N LYS A 96 -4.87 -11.76 3.19
CA LYS A 96 -4.21 -12.32 4.39
C LYS A 96 -2.70 -12.33 4.25
N GLY A 97 -2.01 -11.94 5.31
CA GLY A 97 -0.56 -11.94 5.42
C GLY A 97 -0.13 -10.67 6.12
N ASN A 98 1.17 -10.50 6.29
CA ASN A 98 1.70 -9.22 6.77
C ASN A 98 2.09 -8.40 5.56
N ASP A 99 1.23 -7.49 5.15
CA ASP A 99 1.34 -6.78 3.89
C ASP A 99 2.01 -5.41 4.06
N GLN A 100 2.65 -4.94 3.00
CA GLN A 100 3.22 -3.60 2.89
C GLN A 100 2.62 -2.88 1.70
N ILE A 101 1.93 -1.77 1.97
CA ILE A 101 1.14 -1.05 0.97
C ILE A 101 1.61 0.41 0.94
N PHE A 102 1.99 0.87 -0.26
CA PHE A 102 2.32 2.25 -0.57
C PHE A 102 1.41 2.71 -1.71
N ALA A 103 0.32 3.40 -1.41
CA ALA A 103 -0.63 3.80 -2.45
C ALA A 103 -0.13 5.01 -3.27
N ARG A 104 0.59 5.92 -2.60
CA ARG A 104 1.27 7.12 -3.13
C ARG A 104 0.28 8.26 -3.36
N ASP A 105 0.32 8.94 -4.49
CA ASP A 105 -0.60 10.04 -4.77
C ASP A 105 -1.95 9.46 -5.18
N GLY A 106 -3.05 10.09 -4.79
CA GLY A 106 -4.39 9.59 -5.08
C GLY A 106 -5.33 9.80 -3.91
N ASN A 107 -6.64 9.62 -4.11
CA ASN A 107 -7.56 9.40 -3.00
C ASN A 107 -7.87 7.90 -2.97
N ASP A 108 -7.08 7.18 -2.21
CA ASP A 108 -7.01 5.73 -2.29
C ASP A 108 -7.97 5.05 -1.32
N LYS A 109 -8.35 3.82 -1.67
CA LYS A 109 -9.14 2.95 -0.79
C LYS A 109 -8.36 1.67 -0.54
N ILE A 110 -7.97 1.45 0.70
CA ILE A 110 -7.07 0.36 1.07
C ILE A 110 -7.69 -0.48 2.17
N HIS A 111 -7.87 -1.78 1.90
CA HIS A 111 -8.28 -2.80 2.87
C HIS A 111 -7.18 -3.85 2.95
N SER A 112 -6.40 -3.89 4.04
CA SER A 112 -5.25 -4.78 4.13
C SER A 112 -5.63 -6.21 4.58
N GLY A 113 -6.56 -6.33 5.53
CA GLY A 113 -7.28 -7.58 5.78
C GLY A 113 -6.86 -8.32 7.06
N LYS A 114 -6.09 -9.40 6.98
CA LYS A 114 -5.66 -10.14 8.18
C LYS A 114 -4.14 -10.24 8.21
N GLY A 115 -3.57 -9.98 9.37
CA GLY A 115 -2.14 -10.02 9.62
C GLY A 115 -1.67 -8.63 10.04
N ASN A 116 -0.39 -8.50 10.38
CA ASN A 116 0.14 -7.24 10.87
C ASN A 116 0.62 -6.44 9.67
N ASP A 117 -0.17 -5.45 9.26
CA ASP A 117 0.02 -4.75 8.01
C ASP A 117 0.71 -3.40 8.21
N VAL A 118 1.37 -2.92 7.15
CA VAL A 118 1.97 -1.59 7.08
C VAL A 118 1.38 -0.86 5.89
N ILE A 119 0.67 0.23 6.17
CA ILE A 119 -0.03 1.03 5.17
C ILE A 119 0.49 2.46 5.17
N SER A 120 0.83 2.94 3.97
CA SER A 120 1.11 4.34 3.68
C SER A 120 0.13 4.80 2.59
N GLY A 121 -0.78 5.71 2.95
CA GLY A 121 -1.74 6.34 2.04
C GLY A 121 -0.98 7.17 1.00
N GLY A 122 -0.40 8.28 1.44
CA GLY A 122 0.49 9.09 0.62
C GLY A 122 -0.12 10.47 0.44
N ALA A 123 -0.24 10.96 -0.79
CA ALA A 123 -0.79 12.29 -1.02
C ALA A 123 -2.24 12.22 -1.50
N GLY A 124 -3.16 12.75 -0.72
CA GLY A 124 -4.56 12.88 -1.08
C GLY A 124 -5.47 12.43 0.06
N ASN A 125 -6.78 12.38 -0.17
CA ASN A 125 -7.72 12.06 0.91
C ASN A 125 -8.01 10.56 0.92
N ASP A 126 -7.28 9.80 1.74
CA ASP A 126 -7.30 8.36 1.69
C ASP A 126 -8.32 7.73 2.64
N ASN A 127 -8.71 6.49 2.35
CA ASN A 127 -9.50 5.64 3.23
C ASN A 127 -8.75 4.33 3.51
N LEU A 128 -8.22 4.21 4.71
CA LEU A 128 -7.35 3.11 5.14
C LEU A 128 -8.06 2.23 6.16
N GLN A 129 -8.07 0.91 5.93
CA GLN A 129 -8.61 -0.10 6.83
C GLN A 129 -7.58 -1.21 7.09
N GLY A 130 -7.11 -1.33 8.33
CA GLY A 130 -6.15 -2.36 8.77
C GLY A 130 -6.79 -3.74 8.99
N HIS A 131 -8.03 -3.74 9.49
CA HIS A 131 -8.82 -4.94 9.79
C HIS A 131 -8.26 -5.78 10.96
N GLU A 132 -7.75 -7.01 10.77
CA GLU A 132 -7.30 -7.86 11.88
C GLU A 132 -5.78 -7.94 11.96
N GLY A 133 -5.18 -7.45 13.04
CA GLY A 133 -3.72 -7.45 13.19
C GLY A 133 -3.26 -6.33 14.10
N ASP A 134 -1.99 -6.38 14.52
CA ASP A 134 -1.35 -5.20 15.11
C ASP A 134 -0.76 -4.36 13.96
N ASP A 135 -1.48 -3.34 13.51
CA ASP A 135 -1.18 -2.65 12.25
C ASP A 135 -0.41 -1.34 12.42
N ILE A 136 0.24 -0.88 11.34
CA ILE A 136 0.85 0.45 11.23
C ILE A 136 0.20 1.18 10.07
N LEU A 137 -0.53 2.26 10.35
CA LEU A 137 -1.29 3.02 9.36
C LEU A 137 -0.84 4.49 9.35
N ASN A 138 -0.36 4.96 8.20
CA ASN A 138 0.01 6.36 7.98
C ASN A 138 -0.83 6.96 6.85
N GLY A 139 -1.61 8.01 7.15
CA GLY A 139 -2.35 8.79 6.15
C GLY A 139 -1.44 9.65 5.27
N ASN A 140 -0.45 10.29 5.90
CA ASN A 140 0.53 11.22 5.31
C ASN A 140 -0.03 12.61 4.96
N GLU A 141 -0.31 12.92 3.71
CA GLU A 141 -0.71 14.28 3.30
C GLU A 141 -2.22 14.38 3.09
N ASN A 142 -2.81 15.51 3.47
CA ASN A 142 -4.25 15.85 3.35
C ASN A 142 -5.17 15.16 4.37
N ASP A 143 -6.48 15.10 4.09
CA ASP A 143 -7.52 14.76 5.05
C ASP A 143 -7.93 13.28 4.91
N ASP A 144 -7.47 12.45 5.83
CA ASP A 144 -7.63 10.99 5.74
C ASP A 144 -8.75 10.42 6.63
N LYS A 145 -9.23 9.23 6.26
CA LYS A 145 -10.03 8.35 7.09
C LYS A 145 -9.25 7.08 7.38
N ILE A 146 -9.02 6.78 8.65
CA ILE A 146 -8.21 5.63 9.05
C ILE A 146 -8.95 4.81 10.11
N HIS A 147 -9.11 3.51 9.83
CA HIS A 147 -9.64 2.54 10.77
C HIS A 147 -8.57 1.45 11.03
N GLY A 148 -8.11 1.33 12.27
CA GLY A 148 -7.16 0.28 12.68
C GLY A 148 -7.82 -1.09 12.61
N GLY A 149 -8.75 -1.35 13.51
CA GLY A 149 -9.60 -2.55 13.45
C GLY A 149 -9.45 -3.36 14.73
N LYS A 150 -9.08 -4.63 14.62
CA LYS A 150 -8.80 -5.49 15.77
C LYS A 150 -7.30 -5.63 15.94
N GLY A 151 -6.77 -5.13 17.04
CA GLY A 151 -5.40 -5.37 17.45
C GLY A 151 -4.86 -4.17 18.20
N ASN A 152 -3.55 -4.06 18.33
CA ASN A 152 -2.90 -2.90 18.93
C ASN A 152 -2.24 -2.09 17.82
N ASP A 153 -2.98 -1.11 17.32
CA ASP A 153 -2.64 -0.39 16.10
C ASP A 153 -1.83 0.88 16.40
N ASN A 154 -0.92 1.21 15.48
CA ASN A 154 -0.20 2.48 15.46
C ASN A 154 -0.71 3.31 14.28
N ILE A 155 -1.51 4.33 14.59
CA ILE A 155 -2.15 5.19 13.60
C ILE A 155 -1.56 6.60 13.66
N ASN A 156 -1.12 7.08 12.51
CA ASN A 156 -0.70 8.46 12.32
C ASN A 156 -1.46 9.06 11.14
N GLY A 157 -2.34 10.02 11.43
CA GLY A 157 -3.07 10.73 10.38
C GLY A 157 -2.19 11.58 9.46
N GLY A 158 -0.99 11.98 9.90
CA GLY A 158 -0.13 12.87 9.11
C GLY A 158 -0.56 14.34 9.18
N THR A 159 -0.49 15.06 8.06
CA THR A 159 -0.96 16.45 7.96
C THR A 159 -2.49 16.50 7.76
N GLY A 160 -3.10 17.67 7.57
CA GLY A 160 -4.55 17.77 7.36
C GLY A 160 -5.44 17.49 8.59
N ILE A 161 -6.74 17.30 8.34
CA ILE A 161 -7.77 17.03 9.34
C ILE A 161 -8.24 15.58 9.21
N ASN A 162 -7.59 14.69 9.96
CA ASN A 162 -7.80 13.25 9.83
C ASN A 162 -8.86 12.73 10.78
N GLN A 163 -9.66 11.78 10.31
CA GLN A 163 -10.63 11.04 11.10
C GLN A 163 -10.09 9.64 11.36
N CYS A 164 -9.71 9.36 12.60
CA CYS A 164 -9.11 8.08 12.95
C CYS A 164 -9.94 7.35 14.00
N ASN A 165 -10.13 6.05 13.80
CA ASN A 165 -10.68 5.10 14.76
C ASN A 165 -9.68 3.96 14.93
N GLY A 166 -9.21 3.73 16.16
CA GLY A 166 -8.32 2.60 16.43
C GLY A 166 -9.04 1.25 16.44
N GLY A 167 -10.36 1.23 16.64
CA GLY A 167 -11.10 -0.02 16.82
C GLY A 167 -10.82 -0.68 18.18
N GLN A 168 -10.80 -2.00 18.21
CA GLN A 168 -10.53 -2.82 19.39
C GLN A 168 -9.05 -2.76 19.78
N GLY A 169 -8.73 -3.19 21.01
CA GLY A 169 -7.35 -3.26 21.51
C GLY A 169 -6.75 -1.93 22.00
N THR A 170 -5.43 -1.92 22.21
CA THR A 170 -4.71 -0.77 22.78
C THR A 170 -3.97 -0.02 21.69
N ASN A 171 -4.53 1.10 21.26
CA ASN A 171 -4.09 1.81 20.06
C ASN A 171 -3.30 3.08 20.38
N ASN A 172 -2.26 3.34 19.59
CA ASN A 172 -1.52 4.59 19.61
C ASN A 172 -1.98 5.44 18.42
N ILE A 173 -2.68 6.55 18.68
CA ILE A 173 -3.25 7.40 17.63
C ILE A 173 -2.71 8.82 17.78
N ILE A 174 -2.08 9.33 16.71
CA ILE A 174 -1.56 10.70 16.64
C ILE A 174 -2.04 11.41 15.38
N ASN A 175 -2.02 12.75 15.41
CA ASN A 175 -2.40 13.60 14.28
C ASN A 175 -3.81 13.34 13.72
N CYS A 176 -4.74 13.02 14.61
CA CYS A 176 -6.12 12.72 14.26
C CYS A 176 -7.12 13.48 15.13
N VAL A 177 -8.26 13.81 14.53
CA VAL A 177 -9.50 14.02 15.27
C VAL A 177 -10.07 12.64 15.59
N ILE A 178 -9.98 12.26 16.87
CA ILE A 178 -10.43 10.95 17.32
C ILE A 178 -11.97 10.97 17.40
N LYS A 179 -12.63 10.14 16.60
CA LYS A 179 -14.07 9.86 16.80
C LYS A 179 -14.21 8.91 17.99
N SER A 180 -15.08 9.26 18.94
CA SER A 180 -15.44 8.39 20.06
C SER A 180 -16.04 7.07 19.56
N MET A 181 -15.77 5.98 20.30
CA MET A 181 -15.96 4.55 20.01
C MET A 181 -17.39 4.04 19.62
N ASP A 182 -18.28 4.86 19.07
CA ASP A 182 -19.71 4.51 18.91
C ASP A 182 -20.21 4.37 17.46
N GLU A 183 -19.35 4.36 16.44
CA GLU A 183 -19.76 4.15 15.03
C GLU A 183 -19.10 2.91 14.41
N ASP A 184 -19.18 1.75 15.07
CA ASP A 184 -19.05 0.45 14.38
C ASP A 184 -20.33 0.23 13.54
N SER A 185 -20.40 0.85 12.37
CA SER A 185 -21.17 0.28 11.28
C SER A 185 -20.25 -0.64 10.51
N ASP A 186 -20.27 -1.93 10.88
CA ASP A 186 -19.91 -3.05 10.01
C ASP A 186 -20.44 -2.74 8.59
N GLU A 187 -19.56 -2.31 7.68
CA GLU A 187 -19.78 -2.57 6.26
C GLU A 187 -19.32 -4.00 6.02
N SER A 188 -20.18 -4.94 6.40
CA SER A 188 -20.13 -6.30 5.92
C SER A 188 -20.36 -6.26 4.40
N GLU A 189 -19.28 -6.28 3.61
CA GLU A 189 -19.38 -6.59 2.19
C GLU A 189 -19.60 -8.11 2.03
N ASP A 190 -20.80 -8.46 1.56
CA ASP A 190 -21.17 -9.75 0.96
C ASP A 190 -20.36 -10.05 -0.32
#